data_AF-A0A3C0X1H5-F1
#
_entry.id   AF-A0A3C0X1H5-F1
#
_cell.length_a   1.000
_cell.length_b   1.000
_cell.length_c   1.000
_cell.angle_alpha   90.00
_cell.angle_beta   90.00
_cell.angle_gamma   90.00
#
_symmetry.space_group_name_H-M   'P 1'
#
loop_
_entity.id
_entity.type
_entity.pdbx_description
1 polymer ?
#
loop_
_entity_poly.entity_id
_entity_poly.type
_entity_poly.pdbx_seq_one_letter_code
_entity_poly.pdbx_strand_id
1 'polypeptide(L)'
;LVADVVEGAAKTHVKDDFGFEMICQGKFTTAQIDKNTWTEEMLDMLTDWIKTDPRGEEYRELDWSKEYDLARNGDPNDTQTAL
;
A
#
# COMPACT_ATOMS: atom_id res chain seq x y z
N LEU A 1 -17.90 15.82 1.00
CA LEU A 1 -17.15 15.61 -0.27
C LEU A 1 -15.67 15.98 -0.15
N VAL A 2 -15.08 15.94 1.07
CA VAL A 2 -13.66 16.27 1.30
C VAL A 2 -12.90 15.06 1.86
N ALA A 3 -13.56 14.20 2.66
CA ALA A 3 -12.97 12.97 3.17
C ALA A 3 -12.39 12.09 2.04
N ASP A 4 -13.20 11.71 1.05
CA ASP A 4 -12.78 10.82 -0.05
C ASP A 4 -11.57 11.34 -0.86
N VAL A 5 -11.48 12.66 -1.09
CA VAL A 5 -10.36 13.29 -1.81
C VAL A 5 -9.10 13.37 -0.94
N VAL A 6 -9.28 13.69 0.35
CA VAL A 6 -8.17 13.70 1.32
C VAL A 6 -7.63 12.29 1.51
N GLU A 7 -8.49 11.27 1.54
CA GLU A 7 -8.12 9.86 1.64
C GLU A 7 -7.30 9.39 0.42
N GLY A 8 -7.71 9.74 -0.80
CA GLY A 8 -6.97 9.37 -2.02
C GLY A 8 -5.59 10.04 -2.14
N ALA A 9 -5.49 11.33 -1.78
CA ALA A 9 -4.23 12.06 -1.76
C ALA A 9 -3.27 11.51 -0.70
N ALA A 10 -3.80 11.26 0.50
CA ALA A 10 -3.09 10.65 1.62
C ALA A 10 -2.52 9.27 1.28
N LYS A 11 -3.33 8.39 0.69
CA LYS A 11 -2.91 7.07 0.21
C LYS A 11 -1.75 7.13 -0.79
N THR A 12 -1.79 8.10 -1.70
CA THR A 12 -0.74 8.26 -2.71
C THR A 12 0.55 8.76 -2.07
N HIS A 13 0.44 9.75 -1.17
CA HIS A 13 1.58 10.31 -0.45
C HIS A 13 2.31 9.26 0.40
N VAL A 14 1.57 8.47 1.19
CA VAL A 14 2.17 7.47 2.06
C VAL A 14 2.79 6.31 1.29
N LYS A 15 2.18 5.91 0.15
CA LYS A 15 2.77 4.92 -0.76
C LYS A 15 4.07 5.41 -1.38
N ASP A 16 4.16 6.70 -1.74
CA ASP A 16 5.38 7.29 -2.31
C ASP A 16 6.49 7.40 -1.26
N ASP A 17 6.20 7.89 -0.05
CA ASP A 17 7.19 8.03 1.04
C ASP A 17 7.75 6.66 1.47
N PHE A 18 6.84 5.70 1.71
CA PHE A 18 7.21 4.32 2.03
C PHE A 18 7.95 3.66 0.87
N GLY A 19 7.46 3.81 -0.37
CA GLY A 19 8.07 3.25 -1.56
C GLY A 19 9.49 3.77 -1.76
N PHE A 20 9.70 5.08 -1.62
CA PHE A 20 11.00 5.71 -1.75
C PHE A 20 11.97 5.22 -0.67
N GLU A 21 11.52 5.11 0.58
CA GLU A 21 12.33 4.56 1.67
C GLU A 21 12.72 3.10 1.41
N MET A 22 11.80 2.29 0.89
CA MET A 22 12.05 0.88 0.58
C MET A 22 12.98 0.68 -0.63
N ILE A 23 12.93 1.56 -1.64
CA ILE A 23 13.94 1.61 -2.72
C ILE A 23 15.30 1.97 -2.13
N CYS A 24 15.35 2.99 -1.27
CA CYS A 24 16.58 3.47 -0.67
C CYS A 24 17.24 2.38 0.20
N GLN A 25 16.45 1.60 0.93
CA GLN A 25 16.93 0.45 1.71
C GLN A 25 17.24 -0.80 0.85
N GLY A 26 16.91 -0.78 -0.45
CA GLY A 26 17.07 -1.92 -1.34
C GLY A 26 16.12 -3.09 -1.02
N LYS A 27 15.03 -2.82 -0.28
CA LYS A 27 14.00 -3.82 0.05
C LYS A 27 13.00 -4.01 -1.08
N PHE A 28 12.64 -2.94 -1.77
CA PHE A 28 11.81 -2.99 -2.97
C PHE A 28 12.51 -2.35 -4.16
N THR A 29 12.13 -2.80 -5.35
CA THR A 29 12.54 -2.17 -6.61
C THR A 29 11.48 -1.18 -7.06
N THR A 30 11.87 -0.12 -7.77
CA THR A 30 10.92 0.86 -8.33
C THR A 30 9.80 0.18 -9.14
N ALA A 31 10.13 -0.90 -9.86
CA ALA A 31 9.17 -1.71 -10.61
C ALA A 31 8.16 -2.50 -9.75
N GLN A 32 8.48 -2.80 -8.49
CA GLN A 32 7.55 -3.46 -7.56
C GLN A 32 6.53 -2.47 -6.98
N ILE A 33 6.93 -1.22 -6.80
CA ILE A 33 6.13 -0.18 -6.13
C ILE A 33 5.30 0.61 -7.13
N ASP A 34 5.80 0.70 -8.37
CA ASP A 34 5.05 1.13 -9.56
C ASP A 34 3.91 0.18 -9.94
N LYS A 35 3.84 -1.03 -9.35
CA LYS A 35 2.70 -1.91 -9.57
C LYS A 35 1.41 -1.28 -9.05
N ASN A 36 0.39 -1.27 -9.90
CA ASN A 36 -0.97 -0.87 -9.50
C ASN A 36 -1.52 -1.76 -8.37
N THR A 37 -1.19 -3.06 -8.40
CA THR A 37 -1.59 -4.05 -7.39
C THR A 37 -0.38 -4.42 -6.53
N TRP A 38 -0.41 -4.01 -5.26
CA TRP A 38 0.59 -4.41 -4.27
C TRP A 38 0.20 -5.78 -3.69
N THR A 39 1.17 -6.58 -3.23
CA THR A 39 0.88 -7.85 -2.57
C THR A 39 0.43 -7.64 -1.12
N GLU A 40 -0.24 -8.63 -0.53
CA GLU A 40 -0.67 -8.58 0.88
C GLU A 40 0.52 -8.27 1.79
N GLU A 41 1.71 -8.82 1.50
CA GLU A 41 2.94 -8.54 2.24
C GLU A 41 3.37 -7.06 2.16
N MET A 42 3.30 -6.43 0.98
CA MET A 42 3.68 -5.02 0.82
C MET A 42 2.68 -4.10 1.54
N LEU A 43 1.40 -4.46 1.50
CA LEU A 43 0.36 -3.73 2.21
C LEU A 43 0.49 -3.90 3.72
N ASP A 44 0.87 -5.08 4.20
CA ASP A 44 1.13 -5.33 5.63
C ASP A 44 2.30 -4.47 6.11
N MET A 45 3.40 -4.45 5.36
CA MET A 45 4.54 -3.59 5.66
C MET A 45 4.21 -2.11 5.62
N LEU A 46 3.40 -1.66 4.65
CA LEU A 46 2.91 -0.29 4.58
C LEU A 46 2.06 0.05 5.80
N THR A 47 1.13 -0.82 6.17
CA THR A 47 0.22 -0.62 7.29
C THR A 47 0.97 -0.62 8.63
N ASP A 48 2.00 -1.46 8.75
CA ASP A 48 2.88 -1.50 9.92
C ASP A 48 3.76 -0.24 10.00
N TRP A 49 4.30 0.23 8.87
CA TRP A 49 5.02 1.50 8.79
C TRP A 49 4.11 2.67 9.17
N ILE A 50 2.86 2.69 8.71
CA ILE A 50 1.85 3.70 9.09
C ILE A 50 1.54 3.68 10.59
N LYS A 51 1.56 2.50 11.22
CA LYS A 51 1.34 2.37 12.66
C LYS A 51 2.56 2.81 13.46
N THR A 52 3.75 2.51 12.98
CA THR A 52 5.00 2.72 13.69
C THR A 52 5.55 4.14 13.50
N ASP A 53 5.39 4.73 12.32
CA ASP A 53 5.90 6.04 11.98
C ASP A 53 4.88 7.15 12.30
N PRO A 54 5.30 8.28 12.90
CA PRO A 54 4.42 9.41 13.18
C PRO A 54 3.82 10.05 11.92
N ARG A 55 4.46 9.92 10.74
CA ARG A 55 3.87 10.36 9.45
C ARG A 55 2.64 9.55 9.08
N GLY A 56 2.58 8.31 9.57
CA GLY A 56 1.43 7.42 9.43
C GLY A 56 0.25 7.76 10.33
N GLU A 57 0.40 8.63 11.32
CA GLU A 57 -0.66 8.88 12.30
C GLU A 57 -1.94 9.42 11.66
N GLU A 58 -1.82 10.29 10.66
CA GLU A 58 -2.93 10.79 9.84
C GLU A 58 -3.50 9.74 8.86
N TYR A 59 -2.76 8.65 8.63
CA TYR A 59 -3.08 7.58 7.69
C TYR A 59 -3.63 6.31 8.36
N ARG A 60 -3.60 6.24 9.70
CA ARG A 60 -4.13 5.08 10.47
C ARG A 60 -5.63 4.86 10.29
N GLU A 61 -6.37 5.91 9.92
CA GLU A 61 -7.81 5.84 9.63
C GLU A 61 -8.11 5.48 8.17
N LEU A 62 -7.09 5.36 7.31
CA LEU A 62 -7.29 4.98 5.91
C LEU A 62 -7.67 3.50 5.81
N ASP A 63 -8.73 3.23 5.07
CA ASP A 63 -9.14 1.86 4.75
C ASP A 63 -8.31 1.32 3.58
N TRP A 64 -7.42 0.37 3.86
CA TRP A 64 -6.66 -0.36 2.84
C TRP A 64 -7.37 -1.63 2.36
N SER A 65 -8.60 -1.89 2.83
CA SER A 65 -9.32 -3.14 2.55
C SER A 65 -9.49 -3.39 1.05
N LYS A 66 -9.68 -2.33 0.26
CA LYS A 66 -9.77 -2.44 -1.21
C LYS A 66 -8.45 -2.86 -1.86
N GLU A 67 -7.33 -2.34 -1.38
CA GLU A 67 -6.01 -2.74 -1.87
C GLU A 67 -5.67 -4.17 -1.43
N TYR A 68 -6.03 -4.57 -0.21
CA TYR A 68 -5.89 -5.96 0.27
C TYR A 68 -6.78 -6.92 -0.52
N ASP A 69 -8.00 -6.50 -0.87
CA ASP A 69 -8.90 -7.29 -1.70
C ASP A 69 -8.31 -7.52 -3.09
N LEU A 70 -7.73 -6.48 -3.70
CA LEU A 70 -7.00 -6.59 -4.98
C LEU A 70 -5.74 -7.46 -4.85
N ALA A 71 -5.03 -7.37 -3.73
CA ALA A 71 -3.84 -8.16 -3.46
C ALA A 71 -4.14 -9.65 -3.27
N ARG A 72 -5.25 -9.95 -2.58
CA ARG A 72 -5.67 -11.31 -2.18
C ARG A 72 -6.47 -12.02 -3.26
N ASN A 73 -7.41 -11.31 -3.89
CA ASN A 73 -8.21 -11.88 -4.98
C ASN A 73 -7.49 -11.81 -6.32
N GLY A 74 -6.45 -10.97 -6.44
CA GLY A 74 -5.76 -10.71 -7.69
C GLY A 74 -6.69 -10.08 -8.73
N ASP A 75 -6.11 -9.58 -9.82
CA ASP A 75 -6.87 -9.44 -11.05
C ASP A 75 -7.57 -10.79 -11.35
N PRO A 76 -8.85 -10.84 -11.75
CA PRO A 76 -9.56 -12.09 -12.04
C PRO A 76 -8.96 -12.93 -13.19
N ASN A 77 -7.82 -12.51 -13.75
CA ASN A 77 -7.00 -13.25 -14.71
C ASN A 77 -5.74 -13.89 -14.10
N ASP A 78 -5.36 -13.57 -12.87
CA ASP A 78 -4.21 -14.20 -12.18
C ASP A 78 -4.73 -15.26 -11.22
N THR A 79 -5.05 -16.43 -11.77
CA THR A 79 -5.40 -17.62 -11.02
C THR A 79 -4.19 -18.13 -10.23
N GLN A 80 -3.87 -17.53 -9.09
CA GLN A 80 -2.98 -18.16 -8.12
C GLN A 80 -3.75 -18.56 -6.87
N THR A 81 -4.35 -19.74 -6.98
CA THR A 81 -4.81 -20.60 -5.90
C THR A 81 -3.77 -20.63 -4.78
N ALA A 82 -4.08 -20.04 -3.63
CA ALA A 82 -3.33 -20.31 -2.41
C ALA A 82 -3.64 -21.76 -1.97
N LEU A 83 -2.60 -22.61 -2.03
CA LEU A 83 -2.52 -23.92 -1.39
C LEU A 83 -2.43 -23.78 0.13
#